data_AF-A0A933H0P2-F1
#
_entry.id   AF-A0A933H0P2-F1
#
_cell.length_a   1.000
_cell.length_b   1.000
_cell.length_c   1.000
_cell.angle_alpha   90.00
_cell.angle_beta   90.00
_cell.angle_gamma   90.00
#
_symmetry.space_group_name_H-M   'P 1'
#
loop_
_entity.id
_entity.type
_entity.pdbx_description
1 polymer ?
#
loop_
_entity_poly.entity_id
_entity_poly.type
_entity_poly.pdbx_seq_one_letter_code
_entity_poly.pdbx_strand_id
1 'polypeptide(L)'
;LALVPPFTGGNQWKILHKVMEGALVPPSERAPARQIPRELEAAVLKAMAKDPAKRYPSVAGLRADIEAYLAGRTLAAARYTPWQRAAKWVMRNKAVSAVAGVSLVVILGFVVAVVATAVRATRGEKAALEAKAEAQSNLELAEENATKAEAALAKEREAKARGDEKARREGAFGKATRLAWEALESGEFSPVAPAKTPRYREWLDEVSALVAERGSHMDERTRLEALASPAEEETAALRMEGAILSALEKLESEAVPEVKRWLEMAGQVEAAKTRYSPEWEQARNSIADESRCPMYAGLRLPAIEGLVPLGQDPDSHLWEFAHVATGTPPVRGADGRLTIAEATGIVLVLVPPGSFQMGSDTSKYADERPAHPVTVPAFLIAKYEMTQTQWKRATGEEPSYYKGEPLRPVEQVSWDDCRGVLSRLGLRLPSEAEWEYAARAGTTTEWWICDDDHQELLATAGNLADQTGVKRGLAQGEKWDDGEGPPARVGSYRANPFGLHDTIGNVWEWCEDSYHDTYGGAPADGSPWVEKGASGRVLRGGGCSVLAVGARSAIRYKYAASGRDIIVGVRPARAIYNAE
;
A
#
# COMPACT_ATOMS: atom_id res chain seq x y z
N LEU A 1 136.84 31.45 -11.82
CA LEU A 1 137.08 31.70 -13.26
C LEU A 1 138.20 32.69 -13.54
N ALA A 2 138.85 33.31 -12.54
CA ALA A 2 140.18 33.88 -12.77
C ALA A 2 141.19 32.73 -12.89
N LEU A 3 142.09 32.81 -13.88
CA LEU A 3 143.27 31.95 -14.06
C LEU A 3 143.06 30.51 -14.58
N VAL A 4 141.89 30.15 -15.12
CA VAL A 4 141.72 28.89 -15.88
C VAL A 4 141.69 29.19 -17.39
N PRO A 5 142.64 28.66 -18.19
CA PRO A 5 142.68 28.93 -19.62
C PRO A 5 141.39 28.44 -20.31
N PRO A 6 140.79 29.23 -21.22
CA PRO A 6 139.56 28.85 -21.91
C PRO A 6 139.72 27.67 -22.88
N PHE A 7 140.95 27.26 -23.22
CA PHE A 7 141.25 26.12 -24.06
C PHE A 7 142.35 25.25 -23.41
N THR A 8 142.12 23.94 -23.30
CA THR A 8 143.06 22.97 -22.70
C THR A 8 143.38 21.81 -23.68
N GLY A 9 144.61 21.29 -23.62
CA GLY A 9 145.08 20.07 -24.31
C GLY A 9 145.75 20.26 -25.70
N GLY A 10 146.92 19.63 -25.89
CA GLY A 10 147.66 19.54 -27.17
C GLY A 10 148.80 20.56 -27.35
N ASN A 11 149.68 20.33 -28.34
CA ASN A 11 150.82 21.21 -28.66
C ASN A 11 150.39 22.65 -29.03
N GLN A 12 151.30 23.62 -28.94
CA GLN A 12 151.03 25.06 -29.12
C GLN A 12 150.19 25.40 -30.37
N TRP A 13 150.44 24.71 -31.50
CA TRP A 13 149.70 24.90 -32.74
C TRP A 13 148.21 24.54 -32.64
N LYS A 14 147.85 23.48 -31.90
CA LYS A 14 146.44 23.12 -31.67
C LYS A 14 145.70 24.14 -30.82
N ILE A 15 146.37 24.77 -29.86
CA ILE A 15 145.76 25.82 -29.02
C ILE A 15 145.52 27.08 -29.86
N LEU A 16 146.49 27.50 -30.70
CA LEU A 16 146.33 28.65 -31.59
C LEU A 16 145.14 28.46 -32.55
N HIS A 17 145.00 27.26 -33.13
CA HIS A 17 143.87 26.92 -33.99
C HIS A 17 142.53 26.96 -33.25
N LYS A 18 142.46 26.48 -32.00
CA LYS A 18 141.24 26.57 -31.16
C LYS A 18 140.88 28.03 -30.81
N VAL A 19 141.87 28.88 -30.55
CA VAL A 19 141.66 30.31 -30.30
C VAL A 19 141.16 31.01 -31.56
N MET A 20 141.68 30.67 -32.74
CA MET A 20 141.26 31.28 -34.01
C MET A 20 139.89 30.77 -34.50
N GLU A 21 139.61 29.47 -34.45
CA GLU A 21 138.42 28.88 -35.10
C GLU A 21 137.37 28.27 -34.15
N GLY A 22 137.68 28.03 -32.88
CA GLY A 22 136.72 27.42 -31.93
C GLY A 22 135.58 28.36 -31.51
N ALA A 23 134.34 27.86 -31.41
CA ALA A 23 133.18 28.64 -30.96
C ALA A 23 133.32 29.14 -29.51
N LEU A 24 132.80 30.34 -29.21
CA LEU A 24 132.76 30.89 -27.85
C LEU A 24 131.65 30.23 -27.04
N VAL A 25 132.00 29.61 -25.91
CA VAL A 25 131.03 29.04 -24.97
C VAL A 25 130.41 30.15 -24.12
N PRO A 26 129.07 30.26 -24.02
CA PRO A 26 128.41 31.25 -23.17
C PRO A 26 128.83 31.21 -21.69
N PRO A 27 128.91 32.36 -21.00
CA PRO A 27 129.23 32.41 -19.58
C PRO A 27 128.31 31.56 -18.68
N SER A 28 127.01 31.49 -18.99
CA SER A 28 126.05 30.67 -18.25
C SER A 28 126.32 29.18 -18.36
N GLU A 29 126.80 28.70 -19.51
CA GLU A 29 127.20 27.30 -19.70
C GLU A 29 128.53 26.98 -19.01
N ARG A 30 129.44 27.96 -18.94
CA ARG A 30 130.73 27.80 -18.26
C ARG A 30 130.62 27.83 -16.72
N ALA A 31 129.56 28.44 -16.17
CA ALA A 31 129.32 28.52 -14.72
C ALA A 31 127.81 28.53 -14.39
N PRO A 32 127.09 27.43 -14.64
CA PRO A 32 125.63 27.37 -14.50
C PRO A 32 125.13 27.66 -13.08
N ALA A 33 125.92 27.34 -12.05
CA ALA A 33 125.57 27.59 -10.65
C ALA A 33 125.44 29.08 -10.28
N ARG A 34 125.91 30.03 -11.10
CA ARG A 34 125.87 31.48 -10.81
C ARG A 34 124.65 32.22 -11.35
N GLN A 35 123.74 31.54 -12.06
CA GLN A 35 122.49 32.11 -12.60
C GLN A 35 122.68 33.48 -13.27
N ILE A 36 123.62 33.55 -14.22
CA ILE A 36 123.97 34.81 -14.89
C ILE A 36 122.72 35.34 -15.65
N PRO A 37 122.29 36.60 -15.41
CA PRO A 37 121.13 37.16 -16.09
C PRO A 37 121.33 37.20 -17.60
N ARG A 38 120.32 36.74 -18.35
CA ARG A 38 120.36 36.65 -19.82
C ARG A 38 120.73 37.97 -20.52
N GLU A 39 120.30 39.11 -19.96
CA GLU A 39 120.61 40.44 -20.49
C GLU A 39 122.12 40.76 -20.39
N LEU A 40 122.74 40.40 -19.26
CA LEU A 40 124.16 40.63 -19.02
C LEU A 40 125.03 39.66 -19.84
N GLU A 41 124.58 38.41 -19.98
CA GLU A 41 125.21 37.42 -20.86
C GLU A 41 125.22 37.89 -22.32
N ALA A 42 124.12 38.48 -22.81
CA ALA A 42 124.04 39.02 -24.15
C ALA A 42 125.06 40.15 -24.38
N ALA A 43 125.25 41.03 -23.40
CA ALA A 43 126.27 42.08 -23.48
C ALA A 43 127.71 41.51 -23.52
N VAL A 44 128.01 40.49 -22.71
CA VAL A 44 129.33 39.83 -22.70
C VAL A 44 129.60 39.10 -24.02
N LEU A 45 128.63 38.35 -24.54
CA LEU A 45 128.77 37.64 -25.82
C LEU A 45 128.97 38.60 -27.00
N LYS A 46 128.29 39.75 -26.98
CA LYS A 46 128.50 40.80 -27.99
C LYS A 46 129.90 41.39 -27.89
N ALA A 47 130.40 41.69 -26.69
CA ALA A 47 131.76 42.22 -26.52
C ALA A 47 132.86 41.24 -26.99
N MET A 48 132.62 39.93 -26.82
CA MET A 48 133.60 38.88 -27.14
C MET A 48 133.48 38.30 -28.56
N ALA A 49 132.50 38.72 -29.37
CA ALA A 49 132.24 38.14 -30.70
C ALA A 49 133.50 38.05 -31.58
N LYS A 50 133.73 36.95 -32.32
CA LYS A 50 134.99 36.81 -33.10
C LYS A 50 135.10 37.81 -34.27
N ASP A 51 133.97 38.11 -34.91
CA ASP A 51 133.86 39.11 -35.96
C ASP A 51 133.89 40.53 -35.36
N PRO A 52 134.87 41.39 -35.69
CA PRO A 52 134.94 42.76 -35.19
C PRO A 52 133.68 43.58 -35.47
N ALA A 53 132.99 43.34 -36.59
CA ALA A 53 131.76 44.07 -36.94
C ALA A 53 130.57 43.75 -36.01
N LYS A 54 130.62 42.62 -35.31
CA LYS A 54 129.58 42.19 -34.36
C LYS A 54 129.87 42.60 -32.91
N ARG A 55 131.05 43.14 -32.64
CA ARG A 55 131.41 43.70 -31.33
C ARG A 55 130.78 45.06 -31.10
N TYR A 56 130.87 45.55 -29.88
CA TYR A 56 130.68 46.97 -29.66
C TYR A 56 131.74 47.74 -30.46
N PRO A 57 131.34 48.76 -31.25
CA PRO A 57 132.28 49.56 -32.03
C PRO A 57 133.24 50.37 -31.14
N SER A 58 132.88 50.59 -29.87
CA SER A 58 133.73 51.22 -28.85
C SER A 58 133.38 50.74 -27.44
N VAL A 59 134.29 50.97 -26.48
CA VAL A 59 134.07 50.68 -25.04
C VAL A 59 132.87 51.46 -24.47
N ALA A 60 132.58 52.65 -25.01
CA ALA A 60 131.42 53.44 -24.62
C ALA A 60 130.09 52.71 -24.91
N GLY A 61 130.02 51.91 -25.98
CA GLY A 61 128.85 51.11 -26.31
C GLY A 61 128.59 50.00 -25.27
N LEU A 62 129.65 49.33 -24.80
CA LEU A 62 129.51 48.32 -23.74
C LEU A 62 129.09 48.98 -22.41
N ARG A 63 129.66 50.14 -22.08
CA ARG A 63 129.29 50.90 -20.87
C ARG A 63 127.80 51.28 -20.86
N ALA A 64 127.28 51.78 -21.98
CA ALA A 64 125.87 52.18 -22.09
C ALA A 64 124.89 51.02 -21.82
N ASP A 65 125.22 49.81 -22.30
CA ASP A 65 124.39 48.62 -22.03
C ASP A 65 124.48 48.17 -20.55
N ILE A 66 125.64 48.31 -19.89
CA ILE A 66 125.76 48.02 -18.46
C ILE A 66 124.99 49.05 -17.63
N GLU A 67 125.06 50.34 -17.96
CA GLU A 67 124.28 51.38 -17.26
C GLU A 67 122.77 51.22 -17.49
N ALA A 68 122.34 50.82 -18.69
CA ALA A 68 120.94 50.52 -18.99
C ALA A 68 120.41 49.34 -18.18
N TYR A 69 121.22 48.29 -18.00
CA TYR A 69 120.89 47.15 -17.14
C TYR A 69 120.68 47.57 -15.69
N LEU A 70 121.60 48.36 -15.13
CA LEU A 70 121.50 48.85 -13.75
C LEU A 70 120.29 49.76 -13.53
N ALA A 71 119.86 50.51 -14.56
CA ALA A 71 118.68 51.38 -14.52
C ALA A 71 117.35 50.66 -14.82
N GLY A 72 117.35 49.34 -14.99
CA GLY A 72 116.15 48.56 -15.33
C GLY A 72 115.58 48.85 -16.73
N ARG A 73 116.35 49.50 -17.60
CA ARG A 73 115.97 49.83 -18.99
C ARG A 73 116.23 48.64 -19.91
N THR A 74 115.81 48.75 -21.16
CA THR A 74 116.09 47.75 -22.19
C THR A 74 117.52 47.91 -22.72
N LEU A 75 118.29 46.83 -22.82
CA LEU A 75 119.62 46.82 -23.40
C LEU A 75 119.57 46.71 -24.94
N ALA A 76 120.54 47.31 -25.63
CA ALA A 76 120.71 47.16 -27.08
C ALA A 76 121.26 45.78 -27.46
N ALA A 77 121.95 45.09 -26.54
CA ALA A 77 122.42 43.72 -26.76
C ALA A 77 121.32 42.64 -26.66
N ALA A 78 120.15 42.95 -26.10
CA ALA A 78 119.09 41.97 -25.79
C ALA A 78 117.78 42.23 -26.58
N ARG A 79 116.97 41.19 -26.80
CA ARG A 79 115.64 41.27 -27.47
C ARG A 79 114.50 41.13 -26.44
N TYR A 80 113.43 41.94 -26.58
CA TYR A 80 112.28 42.00 -25.65
C TYR A 80 110.91 41.85 -26.32
N THR A 81 109.97 41.14 -25.67
CA THR A 81 108.56 40.98 -26.12
C THR A 81 107.66 42.17 -25.74
N PRO A 82 106.52 42.40 -26.43
CA PRO A 82 105.59 43.49 -26.12
C PRO A 82 105.10 43.48 -24.66
N TRP A 83 104.83 42.29 -24.12
CA TRP A 83 104.40 42.12 -22.73
C TRP A 83 105.49 42.47 -21.71
N GLN A 84 106.76 42.16 -22.00
CA GLN A 84 107.87 42.53 -21.12
C GLN A 84 108.12 44.05 -21.11
N ARG A 85 107.86 44.74 -22.23
CA ARG A 85 107.88 46.21 -22.30
C ARG A 85 106.71 46.81 -21.51
N ALA A 86 105.51 46.23 -21.64
CA ALA A 86 104.32 46.66 -20.91
C ALA A 86 104.47 46.46 -19.40
N ALA A 87 105.03 45.34 -18.93
CA ALA A 87 105.30 45.10 -17.52
C ALA A 87 106.32 46.09 -16.94
N LYS A 88 107.43 46.37 -17.66
CA LYS A 88 108.41 47.40 -17.25
C LYS A 88 107.80 48.82 -17.28
N TRP A 89 106.78 49.08 -18.12
CA TRP A 89 106.03 50.35 -18.15
C TRP A 89 105.02 50.48 -16.99
N VAL A 90 104.27 49.41 -16.68
CA VAL A 90 103.29 49.36 -15.57
C VAL A 90 103.99 49.51 -14.22
N MET A 91 105.16 48.90 -14.02
CA MET A 91 105.95 49.09 -12.79
C MET A 91 106.43 50.54 -12.58
N ARG A 92 106.47 51.34 -13.65
CA ARG A 92 106.90 52.75 -13.63
C ARG A 92 105.74 53.73 -13.43
N ASN A 93 104.52 53.37 -13.81
CA ASN A 93 103.35 54.27 -13.87
C ASN A 93 102.18 53.80 -12.98
N LYS A 94 102.45 53.51 -11.70
CA LYS A 94 101.51 52.86 -10.76
C LYS A 94 100.19 53.62 -10.50
N ALA A 95 100.15 54.94 -10.66
CA ALA A 95 98.95 55.75 -10.38
C ALA A 95 97.86 55.64 -11.48
N VAL A 96 98.26 55.45 -12.75
CA VAL A 96 97.32 55.43 -13.89
C VAL A 96 96.60 54.07 -14.01
N SER A 97 97.18 53.00 -13.48
CA SER A 97 96.65 51.63 -13.56
C SER A 97 95.48 51.35 -12.61
N ALA A 98 95.37 52.10 -11.51
CA ALA A 98 94.38 51.84 -10.46
C ALA A 98 92.97 52.36 -10.81
N VAL A 99 92.86 53.43 -11.60
CA VAL A 99 91.57 54.07 -11.92
C VAL A 99 90.74 53.27 -12.93
N ALA A 100 91.38 52.57 -13.88
CA ALA A 100 90.68 51.83 -14.93
C ALA A 100 89.98 50.55 -14.44
N GLY A 101 90.38 49.98 -13.30
CA GLY A 101 89.81 48.73 -12.77
C GLY A 101 88.46 48.90 -12.07
N VAL A 102 88.22 50.04 -11.42
CA VAL A 102 87.02 50.28 -10.60
C VAL A 102 85.77 50.50 -11.46
N SER A 103 85.92 51.14 -12.63
CA SER A 103 84.78 51.46 -13.52
C SER A 103 84.10 50.23 -14.13
N LEU A 104 84.81 49.10 -14.30
CA LEU A 104 84.27 47.91 -14.95
C LEU A 104 83.30 47.11 -14.06
N VAL A 105 83.52 47.12 -12.74
CA VAL A 105 82.75 46.32 -11.76
C VAL A 105 81.36 46.91 -11.51
N VAL A 106 81.24 48.24 -11.50
CA VAL A 106 79.97 48.94 -11.23
C VAL A 106 78.96 48.75 -12.36
N ILE A 107 79.42 48.75 -13.63
CA ILE A 107 78.56 48.61 -14.80
C ILE A 107 77.90 47.23 -14.84
N LEU A 108 78.63 46.17 -14.48
CA LEU A 108 78.12 44.81 -14.53
C LEU A 108 77.03 44.54 -13.47
N GLY A 109 77.15 45.13 -12.28
CA GLY A 109 76.16 44.98 -11.21
C GLY A 109 74.81 45.62 -11.53
N PHE A 110 74.82 46.76 -12.23
CA PHE A 110 73.59 47.48 -12.59
C PHE A 110 72.72 46.72 -13.60
N VAL A 111 73.34 46.08 -14.58
CA VAL A 111 72.62 45.32 -15.62
C VAL A 111 71.88 44.11 -15.03
N VAL A 112 72.50 43.39 -14.10
CA VAL A 112 71.89 42.21 -13.45
C VAL A 112 70.66 42.60 -12.61
N ALA A 113 70.74 43.72 -11.89
CA ALA A 113 69.63 44.20 -11.07
C ALA A 113 68.40 44.58 -11.91
N VAL A 114 68.59 45.26 -13.04
CA VAL A 114 67.50 45.68 -13.94
C VAL A 114 66.80 44.47 -14.59
N VAL A 115 67.56 43.46 -15.00
CA VAL A 115 66.98 42.24 -15.57
C VAL A 115 66.20 41.45 -14.52
N ALA A 116 66.72 41.36 -13.28
CA ALA A 116 66.05 40.65 -12.20
C ALA A 116 64.71 41.30 -11.79
N THR A 117 64.63 42.63 -11.77
CA THR A 117 63.38 43.34 -11.47
C THR A 117 62.36 43.21 -12.60
N ALA A 118 62.79 43.29 -13.86
CA ALA A 118 61.92 43.09 -15.02
C ALA A 118 61.32 41.66 -15.10
N VAL A 119 62.12 40.62 -14.79
CA VAL A 119 61.64 39.24 -14.75
C VAL A 119 60.67 39.00 -13.59
N ARG A 120 60.88 39.64 -12.42
CA ARG A 120 59.94 39.55 -11.30
C ARG A 120 58.60 40.22 -11.60
N ALA A 121 58.61 41.39 -12.23
CA ALA A 121 57.40 42.11 -12.61
C ALA A 121 56.55 41.31 -13.63
N THR A 122 57.19 40.76 -14.67
CA THR A 122 56.51 39.98 -15.71
C THR A 122 55.97 38.63 -15.19
N ARG A 123 56.66 37.98 -14.26
CA ARG A 123 56.14 36.76 -13.60
C ARG A 123 54.96 37.05 -12.67
N GLY A 124 54.97 38.20 -11.98
CA GLY A 124 53.87 38.63 -11.11
C GLY A 124 52.58 38.92 -11.86
N GLU A 125 52.66 39.62 -13.00
CA GLU A 125 51.50 39.89 -13.85
C GLU A 125 50.92 38.61 -14.47
N LYS A 126 51.79 37.70 -14.95
CA LYS A 126 51.34 36.43 -15.54
C LYS A 126 50.64 35.54 -14.50
N ALA A 127 51.20 35.42 -13.30
CA ALA A 127 50.58 34.66 -12.21
C ALA A 127 49.26 35.28 -11.74
N ALA A 128 49.15 36.61 -11.71
CA ALA A 128 47.91 37.30 -11.35
C ALA A 128 46.81 37.16 -12.42
N LEU A 129 47.20 37.11 -13.70
CA LEU A 129 46.28 36.83 -14.81
C LEU A 129 45.79 35.38 -14.79
N GLU A 130 46.69 34.42 -14.55
CA GLU A 130 46.35 32.99 -14.42
C GLU A 130 45.43 32.75 -13.22
N ALA A 131 45.72 33.35 -12.06
CA ALA A 131 44.86 33.25 -10.88
C ALA A 131 43.48 33.90 -11.08
N LYS A 132 43.39 35.00 -11.83
CA LYS A 132 42.09 35.60 -12.20
C LYS A 132 41.30 34.72 -13.16
N ALA A 133 41.95 34.14 -14.17
CA ALA A 133 41.30 33.22 -15.10
C ALA A 133 40.80 31.95 -14.40
N GLU A 134 41.58 31.41 -13.46
CA GLU A 134 41.18 30.28 -12.62
C GLU A 134 40.03 30.64 -11.68
N ALA A 135 40.07 31.82 -11.05
CA ALA A 135 38.97 32.31 -10.22
C ALA A 135 37.67 32.52 -11.03
N GLN A 136 37.75 33.01 -12.26
CA GLN A 136 36.59 33.15 -13.15
C GLN A 136 36.04 31.78 -13.58
N SER A 137 36.90 30.84 -13.96
CA SER A 137 36.48 29.48 -14.31
C SER A 137 35.84 28.75 -13.11
N ASN A 138 36.39 28.92 -11.91
CA ASN A 138 35.82 28.37 -10.69
C ASN A 138 34.47 29.00 -10.34
N LEU A 139 34.28 30.30 -10.62
CA LEU A 139 33.00 30.98 -10.42
C LEU A 139 31.94 30.45 -11.41
N GLU A 140 32.27 30.32 -12.69
CA GLU A 140 31.36 29.75 -13.70
C GLU A 140 30.96 28.30 -13.34
N LEU A 141 31.92 27.47 -12.92
CA LEU A 141 31.64 26.11 -12.48
C LEU A 141 30.78 26.08 -11.21
N ALA A 142 30.99 27.04 -10.28
CA ALA A 142 30.17 27.16 -9.08
C ALA A 142 28.73 27.56 -9.40
N GLU A 143 28.51 28.47 -10.36
CA GLU A 143 27.18 28.86 -10.83
C GLU A 143 26.47 27.69 -11.55
N GLU A 144 27.18 26.94 -12.39
CA GLU A 144 26.65 25.74 -13.06
C GLU A 144 26.30 24.64 -12.03
N ASN A 145 27.13 24.45 -11.01
CA ASN A 145 26.84 23.50 -9.94
C ASN A 145 25.67 23.94 -9.07
N ALA A 146 25.52 25.25 -8.79
CA ALA A 146 24.39 25.80 -8.05
C ALA A 146 23.07 25.56 -8.79
N THR A 147 23.02 25.85 -10.10
CA THR A 147 21.84 25.60 -10.93
C THR A 147 21.49 24.11 -11.03
N LYS A 148 22.48 23.23 -11.18
CA LYS A 148 22.27 21.77 -11.11
C LYS A 148 21.74 21.32 -9.75
N ALA A 149 22.25 21.88 -8.66
CA ALA A 149 21.79 21.57 -7.31
C ALA A 149 20.33 22.02 -7.09
N GLU A 150 19.96 23.21 -7.53
CA GLU A 150 18.56 23.68 -7.47
C GLU A 150 17.62 22.80 -8.30
N ALA A 151 18.03 22.41 -9.51
CA ALA A 151 17.25 21.50 -10.36
C ALA A 151 17.11 20.09 -9.73
N ALA A 152 18.15 19.58 -9.08
CA ALA A 152 18.09 18.32 -8.35
C ALA A 152 17.12 18.41 -7.16
N LEU A 153 17.16 19.51 -6.41
CA LEU A 153 16.30 19.74 -5.25
C LEU A 153 14.82 19.94 -5.67
N ALA A 154 14.57 20.58 -6.82
CA ALA A 154 13.24 20.66 -7.42
C ALA A 154 12.71 19.28 -7.83
N LYS A 155 13.52 18.45 -8.50
CA LYS A 155 13.16 17.07 -8.84
C LYS A 155 12.86 16.20 -7.63
N GLU A 156 13.64 16.36 -6.56
CA GLU A 156 13.42 15.64 -5.30
C GLU A 156 12.09 16.06 -4.65
N ARG A 157 11.78 17.36 -4.62
CA ARG A 157 10.48 17.87 -4.14
C ARG A 157 9.31 17.35 -4.96
N GLU A 158 9.42 17.33 -6.29
CA GLU A 158 8.40 16.77 -7.18
C GLU A 158 8.23 15.26 -6.99
N ALA A 159 9.34 14.52 -6.83
CA ALA A 159 9.29 13.09 -6.52
C ALA A 159 8.62 12.81 -5.17
N LYS A 160 8.93 13.61 -4.14
CA LYS A 160 8.27 13.53 -2.84
C LYS A 160 6.78 13.85 -2.93
N ALA A 161 6.41 14.95 -3.59
CA ALA A 161 5.00 15.33 -3.78
C ALA A 161 4.23 14.24 -4.53
N ARG A 162 4.82 13.62 -5.56
CA ARG A 162 4.23 12.46 -6.25
C ARG A 162 4.08 11.25 -5.32
N GLY A 163 5.08 10.98 -4.48
CA GLY A 163 5.03 9.91 -3.48
C GLY A 163 3.91 10.13 -2.45
N ASP A 164 3.80 11.33 -1.91
CA ASP A 164 2.77 11.72 -0.93
C ASP A 164 1.37 11.60 -1.55
N GLU A 165 1.20 12.05 -2.80
CA GLU A 165 -0.07 11.96 -3.53
C GLU A 165 -0.45 10.50 -3.85
N LYS A 166 0.53 9.67 -4.23
CA LYS A 166 0.31 8.23 -4.41
C LYS A 166 -0.17 7.58 -3.10
N ALA A 167 0.50 7.87 -1.98
CA ALA A 167 0.11 7.35 -0.67
C ALA A 167 -1.29 7.82 -0.26
N ARG A 168 -1.66 9.07 -0.58
CA ARG A 168 -3.02 9.61 -0.36
C ARG A 168 -4.07 8.78 -1.09
N ARG A 169 -3.87 8.49 -2.37
CA ARG A 169 -4.78 7.67 -3.20
C ARG A 169 -4.93 6.25 -2.66
N GLU A 170 -3.80 5.60 -2.37
CA GLU A 170 -3.80 4.23 -1.81
C GLU A 170 -4.51 4.19 -0.46
N GLY A 171 -4.31 5.21 0.39
CA GLY A 171 -5.01 5.37 1.65
C GLY A 171 -6.52 5.57 1.50
N ALA A 172 -6.95 6.44 0.57
CA ALA A 172 -8.37 6.68 0.30
C ALA A 172 -9.06 5.40 -0.22
N PHE A 173 -8.44 4.71 -1.18
CA PHE A 173 -8.95 3.44 -1.71
C PHE A 173 -9.01 2.35 -0.63
N GLY A 174 -7.95 2.20 0.15
CA GLY A 174 -7.89 1.24 1.26
C GLY A 174 -8.95 1.53 2.33
N LYS A 175 -9.20 2.81 2.65
CA LYS A 175 -10.25 3.19 3.61
C LYS A 175 -11.64 2.92 3.04
N ALA A 176 -11.89 3.26 1.78
CA ALA A 176 -13.19 3.03 1.14
C ALA A 176 -13.56 1.53 1.10
N THR A 177 -12.61 0.70 0.66
CA THR A 177 -12.80 -0.75 0.57
C THR A 177 -12.95 -1.41 1.94
N ARG A 178 -12.16 -0.99 2.94
CA ARG A 178 -12.34 -1.44 4.33
C ARG A 178 -13.75 -1.12 4.86
N LEU A 179 -14.20 0.12 4.72
CA LEU A 179 -15.52 0.54 5.22
C LEU A 179 -16.66 -0.22 4.51
N ALA A 180 -16.52 -0.50 3.22
CA ALA A 180 -17.50 -1.29 2.46
C ALA A 180 -17.55 -2.74 2.97
N TRP A 181 -16.38 -3.36 3.18
CA TRP A 181 -16.28 -4.71 3.74
C TRP A 181 -16.87 -4.78 5.15
N GLU A 182 -16.57 -3.80 6.01
CA GLU A 182 -17.12 -3.71 7.37
C GLU A 182 -18.66 -3.72 7.36
N ALA A 183 -19.28 -2.91 6.50
CA ALA A 183 -20.74 -2.82 6.44
C ALA A 183 -21.39 -4.05 5.78
N LEU A 184 -20.84 -4.52 4.65
CA LEU A 184 -21.55 -5.46 3.78
C LEU A 184 -21.18 -6.94 4.06
N GLU A 185 -19.97 -7.21 4.53
CA GLU A 185 -19.40 -8.57 4.52
C GLU A 185 -18.89 -9.04 5.89
N SER A 186 -18.41 -8.15 6.76
CA SER A 186 -17.69 -8.53 7.99
C SER A 186 -18.55 -9.26 9.04
N GLY A 187 -19.87 -9.05 8.99
CA GLY A 187 -20.79 -9.49 10.05
C GLY A 187 -20.74 -8.66 11.33
N GLU A 188 -19.85 -7.67 11.44
CA GLU A 188 -19.68 -6.81 12.64
C GLU A 188 -21.02 -6.15 13.06
N PHE A 189 -21.83 -5.76 12.08
CA PHE A 189 -23.11 -5.10 12.29
C PHE A 189 -24.30 -6.06 12.49
N SER A 190 -24.08 -7.37 12.44
CA SER A 190 -25.11 -8.42 12.62
C SER A 190 -24.99 -9.12 14.00
N PRO A 191 -26.11 -9.38 14.71
CA PRO A 191 -27.43 -8.82 14.47
C PRO A 191 -27.47 -7.32 14.76
N VAL A 192 -28.51 -6.65 14.28
CA VAL A 192 -28.84 -5.27 14.64
C VAL A 192 -29.21 -5.22 16.12
N ALA A 193 -28.53 -4.36 16.88
CA ALA A 193 -28.74 -4.24 18.31
C ALA A 193 -28.51 -2.80 18.78
N PRO A 194 -29.29 -2.30 19.77
CA PRO A 194 -29.09 -0.99 20.39
C PRO A 194 -27.64 -0.70 20.81
N ALA A 195 -26.95 -1.70 21.36
CA ALA A 195 -25.56 -1.59 21.81
C ALA A 195 -24.57 -1.21 20.69
N LYS A 196 -24.89 -1.47 19.41
CA LYS A 196 -24.06 -1.14 18.25
C LYS A 196 -24.32 0.26 17.68
N THR A 197 -25.31 0.97 18.20
CA THR A 197 -25.68 2.34 17.77
C THR A 197 -24.51 3.32 17.71
N PRO A 198 -23.59 3.38 18.70
CA PRO A 198 -22.43 4.28 18.63
C PRO A 198 -21.54 3.98 17.41
N ARG A 199 -21.29 2.70 17.15
CA ARG A 199 -20.46 2.24 16.04
C ARG A 199 -21.10 2.54 14.67
N TYR A 200 -22.42 2.39 14.52
CA TYR A 200 -23.11 2.80 13.29
C TYR A 200 -22.92 4.29 12.99
N ARG A 201 -23.01 5.14 14.02
CA ARG A 201 -22.81 6.59 13.86
C ARG A 201 -21.37 6.93 13.49
N GLU A 202 -20.40 6.35 14.20
CA GLU A 202 -18.98 6.51 13.89
C GLU A 202 -18.65 6.07 12.46
N TRP A 203 -19.18 4.92 12.03
CA TRP A 203 -19.00 4.44 10.65
C TRP A 203 -19.59 5.42 9.62
N LEU A 204 -20.80 5.95 9.89
CA LEU A 204 -21.44 6.94 9.02
C LEU A 204 -20.64 8.25 8.94
N ASP A 205 -20.06 8.69 10.06
CA ASP A 205 -19.18 9.86 10.11
C ASP A 205 -17.86 9.62 9.34
N GLU A 206 -17.25 8.43 9.46
CA GLU A 206 -16.07 8.05 8.70
C GLU A 206 -16.31 8.04 7.18
N VAL A 207 -17.45 7.48 6.74
CA VAL A 207 -17.83 7.46 5.32
C VAL A 207 -18.15 8.87 4.84
N SER A 208 -18.88 9.68 5.61
CA SER A 208 -19.21 11.06 5.23
C SER A 208 -17.94 11.89 5.02
N ALA A 209 -16.94 11.74 5.89
CA ALA A 209 -15.65 12.41 5.75
C ALA A 209 -14.92 11.98 4.48
N LEU A 210 -14.92 10.68 4.16
CA LEU A 210 -14.26 10.16 2.96
C LEU A 210 -14.99 10.56 1.67
N VAL A 211 -16.32 10.53 1.68
CA VAL A 211 -17.17 10.98 0.56
C VAL A 211 -16.99 12.47 0.28
N ALA A 212 -16.74 13.29 1.31
CA ALA A 212 -16.46 14.72 1.13
C ALA A 212 -15.21 14.99 0.27
N GLU A 213 -14.28 14.03 0.18
CA GLU A 213 -13.09 14.10 -0.67
C GLU A 213 -13.37 13.81 -2.15
N ARG A 214 -14.58 13.32 -2.50
CA ARG A 214 -14.95 12.93 -3.88
C ARG A 214 -14.65 14.03 -4.91
N GLY A 215 -14.97 15.28 -4.59
CA GLY A 215 -14.75 16.40 -5.50
C GLY A 215 -13.28 16.51 -5.92
N SER A 216 -12.36 16.38 -4.97
CA SER A 216 -10.92 16.39 -5.26
C SER A 216 -10.48 15.22 -6.14
N HIS A 217 -11.04 14.03 -5.95
CA HIS A 217 -10.76 12.87 -6.79
C HIS A 217 -11.31 13.01 -8.21
N MET A 218 -12.49 13.63 -8.36
CA MET A 218 -13.06 13.95 -9.68
C MET A 218 -12.24 14.99 -10.45
N ASP A 219 -11.80 16.04 -9.77
CA ASP A 219 -10.97 17.09 -10.37
C ASP A 219 -9.62 16.53 -10.85
N GLU A 220 -8.96 15.71 -10.01
CA GLU A 220 -7.68 15.09 -10.37
C GLU A 220 -7.83 14.06 -11.48
N ARG A 221 -8.91 13.26 -11.47
CA ARG A 221 -9.23 12.38 -12.60
C ARG A 221 -9.39 13.15 -13.90
N THR A 222 -10.13 14.26 -13.88
CA THR A 222 -10.34 15.11 -15.07
C THR A 222 -9.02 15.69 -15.57
N ARG A 223 -8.15 16.13 -14.66
CA ARG A 223 -6.81 16.61 -14.99
C ARG A 223 -5.97 15.51 -15.67
N LEU A 224 -5.98 14.29 -15.14
CA LEU A 224 -5.24 13.16 -15.69
C LEU A 224 -5.78 12.73 -17.07
N GLU A 225 -7.10 12.77 -17.26
CA GLU A 225 -7.75 12.46 -18.56
C GLU A 225 -7.42 13.50 -19.64
N ALA A 226 -7.12 14.75 -19.26
CA ALA A 226 -6.75 15.81 -20.21
C ALA A 226 -5.30 15.69 -20.75
N LEU A 227 -4.49 14.77 -20.23
CA LEU A 227 -3.10 14.58 -20.67
C LEU A 227 -3.06 13.91 -22.05
N ALA A 228 -2.44 14.58 -23.03
CA ALA A 228 -2.38 14.09 -24.42
C ALA A 228 -1.45 12.87 -24.63
N SER A 229 -0.47 12.66 -23.74
CA SER A 229 0.46 11.53 -23.78
C SER A 229 0.94 11.21 -22.37
N PRO A 230 0.08 10.59 -21.55
CA PRO A 230 0.37 10.36 -20.14
C PRO A 230 1.51 9.35 -19.96
N ALA A 231 2.36 9.57 -18.97
CA ALA A 231 3.33 8.60 -18.51
C ALA A 231 2.63 7.35 -17.91
N GLU A 232 3.39 6.27 -17.73
CA GLU A 232 2.88 5.04 -17.12
C GLU A 232 2.33 5.29 -15.69
N GLU A 233 3.02 6.11 -14.91
CA GLU A 233 2.59 6.51 -13.56
C GLU A 233 1.27 7.29 -13.56
N GLU A 234 1.07 8.21 -14.51
CA GLU A 234 -0.16 8.99 -14.65
C GLU A 234 -1.33 8.08 -15.08
N THR A 235 -1.05 7.10 -15.93
CA THR A 235 -2.02 6.06 -16.32
C THR A 235 -2.40 5.17 -15.13
N ALA A 236 -1.46 4.86 -14.24
CA ALA A 236 -1.75 4.13 -13.00
C ALA A 236 -2.56 4.98 -12.02
N ALA A 237 -2.22 6.27 -11.87
CA ALA A 237 -2.97 7.22 -11.05
C ALA A 237 -4.42 7.34 -11.55
N LEU A 238 -4.63 7.49 -12.86
CA LEU A 238 -5.96 7.59 -13.47
C LEU A 238 -6.83 6.37 -13.15
N ARG A 239 -6.25 5.16 -13.26
CA ARG A 239 -6.95 3.91 -12.87
C ARG A 239 -7.31 3.90 -11.39
N MET A 240 -6.39 4.34 -10.52
CA MET A 240 -6.63 4.41 -9.08
C MET A 240 -7.74 5.41 -8.74
N GLU A 241 -7.75 6.60 -9.34
CA GLU A 241 -8.83 7.58 -9.15
C GLU A 241 -10.19 7.00 -9.57
N GLY A 242 -10.24 6.28 -10.70
CA GLY A 242 -11.44 5.56 -11.12
C GLY A 242 -11.92 4.53 -10.09
N ALA A 243 -10.98 3.76 -9.52
CA ALA A 243 -11.29 2.76 -8.49
C ALA A 243 -11.78 3.39 -7.18
N ILE A 244 -11.18 4.51 -6.75
CA ILE A 244 -11.61 5.27 -5.58
C ILE A 244 -13.03 5.78 -5.78
N LEU A 245 -13.31 6.44 -6.91
CA LEU A 245 -14.64 6.99 -7.19
C LEU A 245 -15.72 5.91 -7.21
N SER A 246 -15.42 4.76 -7.83
CA SER A 246 -16.32 3.60 -7.84
C SER A 246 -16.56 3.03 -6.43
N ALA A 247 -15.52 2.94 -5.60
CA ALA A 247 -15.65 2.49 -4.22
C ALA A 247 -16.49 3.47 -3.36
N LEU A 248 -16.30 4.79 -3.56
CA LEU A 248 -17.09 5.82 -2.88
C LEU A 248 -18.55 5.81 -3.33
N GLU A 249 -18.81 5.61 -4.62
CA GLU A 249 -20.16 5.45 -5.14
C GLU A 249 -20.86 4.25 -4.50
N LYS A 250 -20.20 3.08 -4.47
CA LYS A 250 -20.73 1.87 -3.81
C LYS A 250 -21.03 2.10 -2.32
N LEU A 251 -20.12 2.77 -1.60
CA LEU A 251 -20.36 3.11 -0.19
C LEU A 251 -21.63 3.93 -0.01
N GLU A 252 -21.84 4.96 -0.83
CA GLU A 252 -23.02 5.82 -0.71
C GLU A 252 -24.31 5.19 -1.20
N SER A 253 -24.26 4.43 -2.29
CA SER A 253 -25.47 3.88 -2.94
C SER A 253 -25.95 2.60 -2.27
N GLU A 254 -25.04 1.79 -1.72
CA GLU A 254 -25.36 0.49 -1.12
C GLU A 254 -25.21 0.52 0.40
N ALA A 255 -24.01 0.80 0.92
CA ALA A 255 -23.71 0.60 2.34
C ALA A 255 -24.31 1.65 3.28
N VAL A 256 -24.28 2.94 2.91
CA VAL A 256 -24.82 4.03 3.74
C VAL A 256 -26.34 3.87 3.98
N PRO A 257 -27.18 3.59 2.98
CA PRO A 257 -28.60 3.29 3.19
C PRO A 257 -28.82 2.11 4.13
N GLU A 258 -28.03 1.05 4.01
CA GLU A 258 -28.11 -0.11 4.90
C GLU A 258 -27.79 0.24 6.36
N VAL A 259 -26.65 0.89 6.62
CA VAL A 259 -26.24 1.25 7.99
C VAL A 259 -27.23 2.24 8.61
N LYS A 260 -27.81 3.16 7.83
CA LYS A 260 -28.89 4.04 8.31
C LYS A 260 -30.15 3.26 8.70
N ARG A 261 -30.56 2.27 7.91
CA ARG A 261 -31.70 1.38 8.26
C ARG A 261 -31.41 0.62 9.55
N TRP A 262 -30.22 0.07 9.71
CA TRP A 262 -29.84 -0.64 10.93
C TRP A 262 -29.81 0.26 12.16
N LEU A 263 -29.34 1.49 12.01
CA LEU A 263 -29.38 2.50 13.07
C LEU A 263 -30.83 2.82 13.48
N GLU A 264 -31.75 2.96 12.52
CA GLU A 264 -33.17 3.18 12.81
C GLU A 264 -33.79 1.97 13.53
N MET A 265 -33.56 0.77 13.02
CA MET A 265 -34.02 -0.50 13.62
C MET A 265 -33.51 -0.65 15.06
N ALA A 266 -32.22 -0.37 15.32
CA ALA A 266 -31.64 -0.41 16.65
C ALA A 266 -32.33 0.60 17.59
N GLY A 267 -32.66 1.79 17.10
CA GLY A 267 -33.45 2.78 17.85
C GLY A 267 -34.86 2.29 18.19
N GLN A 268 -35.53 1.60 17.27
CA GLN A 268 -36.85 1.00 17.50
C GLN A 268 -36.80 -0.09 18.59
N VAL A 269 -35.76 -0.93 18.56
CA VAL A 269 -35.53 -1.97 19.58
C VAL A 269 -35.30 -1.35 20.96
N GLU A 270 -34.47 -0.30 21.05
CA GLU A 270 -34.21 0.40 22.31
C GLU A 270 -35.48 1.05 22.88
N ALA A 271 -36.27 1.72 22.02
CA ALA A 271 -37.52 2.34 22.42
C ALA A 271 -38.53 1.30 22.94
N ALA A 272 -38.58 0.12 22.32
CA ALA A 272 -39.48 -0.98 22.72
C ALA A 272 -39.14 -1.53 24.11
N LYS A 273 -37.85 -1.60 24.47
CA LYS A 273 -37.38 -2.14 25.75
C LYS A 273 -38.02 -1.45 26.96
N THR A 274 -38.12 -0.12 26.92
CA THR A 274 -38.75 0.65 28.01
C THR A 274 -40.27 0.65 27.87
N ARG A 275 -40.78 0.84 26.64
CA ARG A 275 -42.21 0.99 26.38
C ARG A 275 -43.03 -0.24 26.77
N TYR A 276 -42.50 -1.44 26.53
CA TYR A 276 -43.24 -2.70 26.70
C TYR A 276 -42.77 -3.56 27.87
N SER A 277 -42.08 -2.94 28.85
CA SER A 277 -41.68 -3.63 30.08
C SER A 277 -42.87 -4.24 30.84
N PRO A 278 -44.02 -3.55 31.00
CA PRO A 278 -45.19 -4.13 31.68
C PRO A 278 -45.76 -5.37 30.98
N GLU A 279 -45.86 -5.35 29.66
CA GLU A 279 -46.35 -6.47 28.84
C GLU A 279 -45.41 -7.67 28.95
N TRP A 280 -44.10 -7.44 29.03
CA TRP A 280 -43.11 -8.47 29.30
C TRP A 280 -43.23 -9.09 30.70
N GLU A 281 -43.48 -8.29 31.73
CA GLU A 281 -43.75 -8.83 33.07
C GLU A 281 -45.00 -9.72 33.08
N GLN A 282 -46.08 -9.27 32.44
CA GLN A 282 -47.30 -10.05 32.31
C GLN A 282 -47.07 -11.37 31.55
N ALA A 283 -46.38 -11.31 30.40
CA ALA A 283 -46.10 -12.48 29.58
C ALA A 283 -45.26 -13.51 30.33
N ARG A 284 -44.18 -13.08 30.97
CA ARG A 284 -43.31 -13.99 31.75
C ARG A 284 -44.04 -14.66 32.90
N ASN A 285 -44.84 -13.89 33.65
CA ASN A 285 -45.62 -14.44 34.76
C ASN A 285 -46.67 -15.44 34.27
N SER A 286 -47.33 -15.17 33.16
CA SER A 286 -48.33 -16.08 32.59
C SER A 286 -47.72 -17.35 32.01
N ILE A 287 -46.60 -17.23 31.29
CA ILE A 287 -45.91 -18.37 30.66
C ILE A 287 -45.31 -19.30 31.72
N ALA A 288 -44.76 -18.74 32.81
CA ALA A 288 -44.18 -19.51 33.90
C ALA A 288 -45.24 -20.18 34.80
N ASP A 289 -46.49 -19.73 34.76
CA ASP A 289 -47.61 -20.29 35.55
C ASP A 289 -48.19 -21.53 34.84
N GLU A 290 -47.77 -22.71 35.28
CA GLU A 290 -48.20 -24.00 34.72
C GLU A 290 -49.70 -24.25 34.86
N SER A 291 -50.38 -23.60 35.81
CA SER A 291 -51.83 -23.69 35.93
C SER A 291 -52.57 -22.94 34.83
N ARG A 292 -51.92 -21.93 34.22
CA ARG A 292 -52.45 -21.14 33.10
C ARG A 292 -51.97 -21.64 31.76
N CYS A 293 -50.68 -21.95 31.64
CA CYS A 293 -50.05 -22.38 30.40
C CYS A 293 -49.33 -23.73 30.59
N PRO A 294 -50.07 -24.84 30.76
CA PRO A 294 -49.46 -26.16 30.99
C PRO A 294 -48.57 -26.62 29.82
N MET A 295 -48.81 -26.12 28.59
CA MET A 295 -47.96 -26.42 27.43
C MET A 295 -46.54 -25.85 27.55
N TYR A 296 -46.31 -24.87 28.42
CA TYR A 296 -44.99 -24.28 28.67
C TYR A 296 -44.43 -24.69 30.04
N ALA A 297 -44.85 -25.84 30.58
CA ALA A 297 -44.36 -26.33 31.87
C ALA A 297 -42.83 -26.35 31.93
N GLY A 298 -42.27 -25.86 33.04
CA GLY A 298 -40.82 -25.68 33.21
C GLY A 298 -40.15 -24.56 32.39
N LEU A 299 -40.85 -23.87 31.48
CA LEU A 299 -40.28 -22.77 30.71
C LEU A 299 -40.25 -21.47 31.54
N ARG A 300 -39.12 -20.78 31.52
CA ARG A 300 -38.91 -19.44 32.09
C ARG A 300 -38.33 -18.55 31.00
N LEU A 301 -39.23 -17.85 30.31
CA LEU A 301 -38.85 -17.00 29.19
C LEU A 301 -38.19 -15.70 29.70
N PRO A 302 -36.93 -15.40 29.35
CA PRO A 302 -36.36 -14.07 29.60
C PRO A 302 -37.06 -13.03 28.72
N ALA A 303 -36.93 -11.74 29.07
CA ALA A 303 -37.32 -10.69 28.13
C ALA A 303 -36.39 -10.78 26.90
N ILE A 304 -36.97 -10.94 25.72
CA ILE A 304 -36.22 -11.11 24.48
C ILE A 304 -36.13 -9.75 23.77
N GLU A 305 -34.90 -9.28 23.60
CA GLU A 305 -34.64 -8.00 22.93
C GLU A 305 -35.22 -7.99 21.50
N GLY A 306 -35.90 -6.89 21.16
CA GLY A 306 -36.56 -6.68 19.88
C GLY A 306 -37.94 -7.34 19.74
N LEU A 307 -38.43 -8.02 20.77
CA LEU A 307 -39.78 -8.60 20.77
C LEU A 307 -40.73 -7.87 21.73
N VAL A 308 -42.00 -7.82 21.36
CA VAL A 308 -43.09 -7.24 22.16
C VAL A 308 -44.19 -8.29 22.33
N PRO A 309 -44.55 -8.69 23.55
CA PRO A 309 -45.65 -9.62 23.77
C PRO A 309 -46.99 -9.04 23.32
N LEU A 310 -47.77 -9.83 22.59
CA LEU A 310 -49.09 -9.46 22.07
C LEU A 310 -50.25 -10.16 22.80
N GLY A 311 -49.94 -11.01 23.79
CA GLY A 311 -50.91 -11.89 24.45
C GLY A 311 -51.06 -13.23 23.73
N GLN A 312 -52.01 -14.04 24.20
CA GLN A 312 -52.32 -15.34 23.61
C GLN A 312 -53.30 -15.21 22.45
N ASP A 313 -53.06 -16.00 21.40
CA ASP A 313 -54.04 -16.23 20.35
C ASP A 313 -55.29 -16.92 20.92
N PRO A 314 -56.52 -16.47 20.56
CA PRO A 314 -57.74 -16.96 21.18
C PRO A 314 -58.06 -18.42 20.84
N ASP A 315 -57.57 -18.93 19.70
CA ASP A 315 -57.89 -20.27 19.20
C ASP A 315 -56.83 -21.29 19.65
N SER A 316 -55.55 -20.97 19.49
CA SER A 316 -54.42 -21.86 19.85
C SER A 316 -53.95 -21.72 21.30
N HIS A 317 -54.30 -20.62 21.97
CA HIS A 317 -53.82 -20.25 23.32
C HIS A 317 -52.29 -20.08 23.44
N LEU A 318 -51.57 -20.11 22.32
CA LEU A 318 -50.12 -19.87 22.30
C LEU A 318 -49.82 -18.38 22.36
N TRP A 319 -48.71 -18.04 23.02
CA TRP A 319 -48.27 -16.65 23.15
C TRP A 319 -47.70 -16.12 21.83
N GLU A 320 -48.09 -14.90 21.46
CA GLU A 320 -47.64 -14.22 20.24
C GLU A 320 -46.77 -13.00 20.57
N PHE A 321 -45.82 -12.69 19.70
CA PHE A 321 -44.86 -11.60 19.88
C PHE A 321 -44.66 -10.85 18.56
N ALA A 322 -44.63 -9.51 18.59
CA ALA A 322 -44.22 -8.71 17.45
C ALA A 322 -42.70 -8.49 17.45
N HIS A 323 -42.08 -8.60 16.27
CA HIS A 323 -40.68 -8.24 16.05
C HIS A 323 -40.57 -6.78 15.61
N VAL A 324 -40.13 -5.91 16.51
CA VAL A 324 -40.27 -4.44 16.35
C VAL A 324 -39.34 -3.85 15.29
N ALA A 325 -38.22 -4.50 14.99
CA ALA A 325 -37.29 -4.00 13.97
C ALA A 325 -37.83 -4.23 12.55
N THR A 326 -38.91 -5.00 12.39
CA THR A 326 -39.49 -5.33 11.08
C THR A 326 -40.81 -4.61 10.82
N GLY A 327 -41.29 -3.80 11.78
CA GLY A 327 -42.52 -3.02 11.63
C GLY A 327 -43.23 -2.77 12.96
N THR A 328 -44.41 -2.18 12.88
CA THR A 328 -45.22 -1.85 14.07
C THR A 328 -45.89 -3.11 14.63
N PRO A 329 -45.91 -3.30 15.96
CA PRO A 329 -46.71 -4.35 16.59
C PRO A 329 -48.19 -4.24 16.16
N PRO A 330 -48.83 -5.34 15.69
CA PRO A 330 -50.24 -5.33 15.37
C PRO A 330 -51.10 -5.25 16.64
N VAL A 331 -52.35 -4.87 16.46
CA VAL A 331 -53.33 -4.77 17.55
C VAL A 331 -54.36 -5.88 17.43
N ARG A 332 -54.87 -6.36 18.57
CA ARG A 332 -56.01 -7.29 18.60
C ARG A 332 -57.32 -6.55 18.33
N GLY A 333 -58.16 -7.09 17.47
CA GLY A 333 -59.53 -6.67 17.26
C GLY A 333 -60.45 -7.08 18.41
N ALA A 334 -61.74 -6.75 18.29
CA ALA A 334 -62.75 -7.10 19.30
C ALA A 334 -62.97 -8.62 19.42
N ASP A 335 -62.64 -9.39 18.39
CA ASP A 335 -62.67 -10.86 18.36
C ASP A 335 -61.40 -11.50 18.94
N GLY A 336 -60.44 -10.70 19.41
CA GLY A 336 -59.16 -11.16 19.96
C GLY A 336 -58.12 -11.53 18.90
N ARG A 337 -58.44 -11.48 17.60
CA ARG A 337 -57.48 -11.79 16.52
C ARG A 337 -56.64 -10.57 16.15
N LEU A 338 -55.44 -10.81 15.64
CA LEU A 338 -54.54 -9.73 15.21
C LEU A 338 -55.00 -9.13 13.89
N THR A 339 -55.08 -7.80 13.84
CA THR A 339 -55.29 -7.06 12.59
C THR A 339 -53.93 -6.74 11.97
N ILE A 340 -53.61 -7.39 10.85
CA ILE A 340 -52.38 -7.16 10.09
C ILE A 340 -52.59 -6.10 9.00
N ALA A 341 -51.58 -5.26 8.79
CA ALA A 341 -51.54 -4.21 7.78
C ALA A 341 -50.13 -4.11 7.18
N GLU A 342 -49.96 -3.33 6.12
CA GLU A 342 -48.67 -3.14 5.46
C GLU A 342 -47.52 -2.78 6.44
N ALA A 343 -47.81 -1.94 7.44
CA ALA A 343 -46.85 -1.50 8.46
C ALA A 343 -46.49 -2.58 9.50
N THR A 344 -47.24 -3.69 9.57
CA THR A 344 -47.12 -4.70 10.61
C THR A 344 -45.78 -5.44 10.54
N GLY A 345 -45.08 -5.49 11.67
CA GLY A 345 -43.87 -6.30 11.83
C GLY A 345 -44.17 -7.80 11.84
N ILE A 346 -43.13 -8.63 11.75
CA ILE A 346 -43.26 -10.08 11.85
C ILE A 346 -43.90 -10.44 13.20
N VAL A 347 -44.92 -11.29 13.16
CA VAL A 347 -45.54 -11.88 14.36
C VAL A 347 -44.97 -13.28 14.54
N LEU A 348 -44.40 -13.55 15.70
CA LEU A 348 -43.86 -14.85 16.10
C LEU A 348 -44.80 -15.51 17.11
N VAL A 349 -44.99 -16.82 16.97
CA VAL A 349 -45.72 -17.67 17.93
C VAL A 349 -44.71 -18.44 18.75
N LEU A 350 -44.87 -18.48 20.07
CA LEU A 350 -44.09 -19.31 20.98
C LEU A 350 -44.60 -20.74 20.91
N VAL A 351 -43.90 -21.58 20.17
CA VAL A 351 -44.21 -23.00 20.03
C VAL A 351 -43.71 -23.74 21.28
N PRO A 352 -44.55 -24.54 21.96
CA PRO A 352 -44.17 -25.27 23.16
C PRO A 352 -43.13 -26.35 22.84
N PRO A 353 -42.34 -26.80 23.84
CA PRO A 353 -41.49 -27.96 23.65
C PRO A 353 -42.35 -29.22 23.51
N GLY A 354 -41.86 -30.21 22.76
CA GLY A 354 -42.56 -31.49 22.66
C GLY A 354 -41.87 -32.51 21.78
N SER A 355 -42.40 -33.72 21.76
CA SER A 355 -41.93 -34.79 20.89
C SER A 355 -42.99 -35.15 19.86
N PHE A 356 -42.56 -35.46 18.63
CA PHE A 356 -43.44 -35.90 17.56
C PHE A 356 -42.74 -36.92 16.65
N GLN A 357 -43.53 -37.56 15.80
CA GLN A 357 -43.00 -38.45 14.76
C GLN A 357 -42.75 -37.64 13.49
N MET A 358 -41.48 -37.44 13.12
CA MET A 358 -41.06 -36.75 11.90
C MET A 358 -40.99 -37.72 10.73
N GLY A 359 -41.45 -37.29 9.55
CA GLY A 359 -41.49 -38.12 8.34
C GLY A 359 -42.74 -39.03 8.26
N SER A 360 -42.72 -39.99 7.34
CA SER A 360 -43.84 -40.91 7.12
C SER A 360 -43.38 -42.25 6.51
N ASP A 361 -43.59 -43.35 7.24
CA ASP A 361 -43.26 -44.71 6.76
C ASP A 361 -44.20 -45.20 5.66
N THR A 362 -45.40 -44.62 5.55
CA THR A 362 -46.36 -44.91 4.48
C THR A 362 -46.07 -44.12 3.20
N SER A 363 -45.15 -43.15 3.26
CA SER A 363 -44.79 -42.35 2.10
C SER A 363 -44.14 -43.19 1.00
N LYS A 364 -44.55 -42.92 -0.24
CA LYS A 364 -43.87 -43.44 -1.43
C LYS A 364 -42.50 -42.78 -1.67
N TYR A 365 -42.23 -41.65 -1.03
CA TYR A 365 -41.00 -40.88 -1.17
C TYR A 365 -39.96 -41.38 -0.15
N ALA A 366 -38.75 -41.70 -0.62
CA ALA A 366 -37.70 -42.27 0.24
C ALA A 366 -37.10 -41.24 1.20
N ASP A 367 -37.10 -39.97 0.79
CA ASP A 367 -36.61 -38.82 1.56
C ASP A 367 -37.52 -38.45 2.73
N GLU A 368 -38.74 -38.96 2.79
CA GLU A 368 -39.64 -38.81 3.94
C GLU A 368 -39.51 -39.95 4.96
N ARG A 369 -38.59 -40.90 4.72
CA ARG A 369 -38.41 -42.12 5.51
C ARG A 369 -37.00 -42.25 6.08
N PRO A 370 -36.81 -43.01 7.19
CA PRO A 370 -37.86 -43.57 8.03
C PRO A 370 -38.55 -42.48 8.86
N ALA A 371 -39.80 -42.74 9.24
CA ALA A 371 -40.42 -41.95 10.29
C ALA A 371 -39.63 -42.18 11.60
N HIS A 372 -39.31 -41.12 12.34
CA HIS A 372 -38.51 -41.21 13.56
C HIS A 372 -38.97 -40.21 14.64
N PRO A 373 -38.79 -40.53 15.93
CA PRO A 373 -39.14 -39.62 17.01
C PRO A 373 -38.13 -38.47 17.10
N VAL A 374 -38.65 -37.25 17.19
CA VAL A 374 -37.85 -36.02 17.38
C VAL A 374 -38.42 -35.25 18.56
N THR A 375 -37.56 -34.74 19.44
CA THR A 375 -37.92 -33.84 20.53
C THR A 375 -37.44 -32.44 20.21
N VAL A 376 -38.38 -31.50 20.08
CA VAL A 376 -38.12 -30.12 19.71
C VAL A 376 -38.21 -29.26 20.98
N PRO A 377 -37.18 -28.45 21.31
CA PRO A 377 -37.28 -27.49 22.41
C PRO A 377 -38.30 -26.40 22.10
N ALA A 378 -38.69 -25.60 23.09
CA ALA A 378 -39.52 -24.43 22.83
C ALA A 378 -38.76 -23.44 21.92
N PHE A 379 -39.46 -22.79 21.00
CA PHE A 379 -38.89 -21.82 20.08
C PHE A 379 -39.97 -20.86 19.56
N LEU A 380 -39.54 -19.84 18.83
CA LEU A 380 -40.45 -18.89 18.18
C LEU A 380 -40.42 -19.14 16.67
N ILE A 381 -41.58 -19.16 16.01
CA ILE A 381 -41.69 -19.21 14.55
C ILE A 381 -42.75 -18.23 14.06
N ALA A 382 -42.53 -17.64 12.90
CA ALA A 382 -43.44 -16.64 12.36
C ALA A 382 -44.82 -17.25 12.09
N LYS A 383 -45.87 -16.54 12.54
CA LYS A 383 -47.29 -16.89 12.34
C LYS A 383 -47.64 -17.00 10.86
N TYR A 384 -47.01 -16.17 10.06
CA TYR A 384 -47.15 -16.04 8.62
C TYR A 384 -45.79 -16.23 7.94
N GLU A 385 -45.81 -16.54 6.65
CA GLU A 385 -44.63 -16.32 5.79
C GLU A 385 -44.21 -14.84 5.86
N MET A 386 -42.92 -14.56 5.69
CA MET A 386 -42.41 -13.18 5.67
C MET A 386 -42.99 -12.42 4.48
N THR A 387 -43.62 -11.27 4.72
CA THR A 387 -44.27 -10.52 3.65
C THR A 387 -43.29 -9.72 2.80
N GLN A 388 -43.71 -9.34 1.59
CA GLN A 388 -42.94 -8.46 0.70
C GLN A 388 -42.57 -7.14 1.39
N THR A 389 -43.48 -6.54 2.17
CA THR A 389 -43.23 -5.28 2.87
C THR A 389 -42.27 -5.43 4.04
N GLN A 390 -42.34 -6.55 4.76
CA GLN A 390 -41.38 -6.87 5.81
C GLN A 390 -39.98 -7.06 5.22
N TRP A 391 -39.87 -7.77 4.09
CA TRP A 391 -38.60 -7.92 3.37
C TRP A 391 -38.05 -6.57 2.91
N LYS A 392 -38.87 -5.76 2.24
CA LYS A 392 -38.49 -4.44 1.75
C LYS A 392 -38.04 -3.49 2.85
N ARG A 393 -38.65 -3.54 4.04
CA ARG A 393 -38.15 -2.77 5.19
C ARG A 393 -36.80 -3.28 5.67
N ALA A 394 -36.60 -4.60 5.68
CA ALA A 394 -35.36 -5.21 6.12
C ALA A 394 -34.18 -4.93 5.18
N THR A 395 -34.43 -4.96 3.86
CA THR A 395 -33.36 -4.96 2.83
C THR A 395 -33.34 -3.70 1.98
N GLY A 396 -34.46 -3.00 1.84
CA GLY A 396 -34.66 -1.94 0.85
C GLY A 396 -35.10 -2.45 -0.53
N GLU A 397 -35.23 -3.77 -0.71
CA GLU A 397 -35.49 -4.41 -2.01
C GLU A 397 -36.85 -5.10 -2.08
N GLU A 398 -37.36 -5.31 -3.29
CA GLU A 398 -38.61 -6.02 -3.55
C GLU A 398 -38.39 -7.04 -4.69
N PRO A 399 -37.80 -8.20 -4.38
CA PRO A 399 -37.39 -9.20 -5.39
C PRO A 399 -38.58 -9.93 -6.01
N SER A 400 -39.72 -9.93 -5.31
CA SER A 400 -40.94 -10.62 -5.70
C SER A 400 -41.37 -10.36 -7.14
N TYR A 401 -41.74 -11.42 -7.84
CA TYR A 401 -42.44 -11.36 -9.13
C TYR A 401 -43.86 -10.83 -8.97
N TYR A 402 -44.59 -11.32 -7.96
CA TYR A 402 -46.02 -11.03 -7.78
C TYR A 402 -46.28 -9.77 -6.93
N LYS A 403 -46.02 -8.60 -7.52
CA LYS A 403 -46.10 -7.29 -6.85
C LYS A 403 -47.53 -6.76 -6.70
N GLY A 404 -47.66 -5.68 -5.93
CA GLY A 404 -48.88 -4.86 -5.84
C GLY A 404 -49.85 -5.25 -4.73
N GLU A 405 -49.55 -6.28 -3.94
CA GLU A 405 -50.28 -6.62 -2.71
C GLU A 405 -49.30 -6.68 -1.52
N PRO A 406 -49.34 -5.70 -0.60
CA PRO A 406 -48.37 -5.55 0.49
C PRO A 406 -48.21 -6.79 1.40
N LEU A 407 -49.28 -7.57 1.58
CA LEU A 407 -49.31 -8.73 2.49
C LEU A 407 -49.12 -10.07 1.81
N ARG A 408 -48.67 -10.10 0.56
CA ARG A 408 -48.17 -11.35 -0.04
C ARG A 408 -46.87 -11.79 0.61
N PRO A 409 -46.58 -13.10 0.64
CA PRO A 409 -45.25 -13.57 1.00
C PRO A 409 -44.21 -13.02 0.02
N VAL A 410 -43.02 -12.75 0.53
CA VAL A 410 -41.86 -12.50 -0.33
C VAL A 410 -41.47 -13.81 -1.03
N GLU A 411 -41.20 -13.71 -2.33
CA GLU A 411 -40.70 -14.80 -3.17
C GLU A 411 -39.55 -14.32 -4.06
N GLN A 412 -38.95 -15.21 -4.85
CA GLN A 412 -37.67 -15.01 -5.52
C GLN A 412 -36.51 -14.70 -4.55
N VAL A 413 -36.56 -15.29 -3.36
CA VAL A 413 -35.49 -15.22 -2.36
C VAL A 413 -34.77 -16.55 -2.26
N SER A 414 -33.45 -16.50 -2.28
CA SER A 414 -32.60 -17.67 -2.12
C SER A 414 -32.35 -17.97 -0.65
N TRP A 415 -31.87 -19.18 -0.35
CA TRP A 415 -31.50 -19.57 1.01
C TRP A 415 -30.40 -18.66 1.57
N ASP A 416 -29.43 -18.29 0.72
CA ASP A 416 -28.32 -17.39 1.10
C ASP A 416 -28.83 -15.99 1.47
N ASP A 417 -29.79 -15.44 0.71
CA ASP A 417 -30.42 -14.15 1.06
C ASP A 417 -31.15 -14.26 2.40
N CYS A 418 -31.97 -15.30 2.56
CA CYS A 418 -32.78 -15.49 3.76
C CYS A 418 -31.87 -15.59 4.99
N ARG A 419 -30.79 -16.35 4.94
CA ARG A 419 -29.82 -16.39 6.05
C ARG A 419 -29.17 -15.05 6.34
N GLY A 420 -28.75 -14.33 5.29
CA GLY A 420 -28.14 -13.01 5.43
C GLY A 420 -29.09 -11.99 6.06
N VAL A 421 -30.36 -11.99 5.66
CA VAL A 421 -31.38 -11.06 6.16
C VAL A 421 -31.84 -11.44 7.56
N LEU A 422 -32.19 -12.70 7.79
CA LEU A 422 -32.72 -13.15 9.08
C LEU A 422 -31.68 -13.02 10.20
N SER A 423 -30.43 -13.39 9.94
CA SER A 423 -29.36 -13.23 10.95
C SER A 423 -29.19 -11.77 11.40
N ARG A 424 -29.28 -10.81 10.47
CA ARG A 424 -29.25 -9.37 10.78
C ARG A 424 -30.41 -8.94 11.67
N LEU A 425 -31.58 -9.55 11.51
CA LEU A 425 -32.76 -9.29 12.33
C LEU A 425 -32.76 -10.04 13.67
N GLY A 426 -31.71 -10.81 13.99
CA GLY A 426 -31.70 -11.71 15.15
C GLY A 426 -32.70 -12.86 15.04
N LEU A 427 -33.05 -13.22 13.81
CA LEU A 427 -33.89 -14.34 13.40
C LEU A 427 -33.02 -15.39 12.69
N ARG A 428 -33.61 -16.53 12.36
CA ARG A 428 -32.97 -17.60 11.59
C ARG A 428 -34.01 -18.34 10.75
N LEU A 429 -33.56 -19.18 9.83
CA LEU A 429 -34.42 -20.20 9.25
C LEU A 429 -34.80 -21.23 10.35
N PRO A 430 -35.99 -21.82 10.32
CA PRO A 430 -36.33 -22.97 11.15
C PRO A 430 -35.46 -24.16 10.74
N SER A 431 -35.20 -25.07 11.68
CA SER A 431 -34.78 -26.40 11.26
C SER A 431 -35.95 -27.10 10.56
N GLU A 432 -35.65 -28.09 9.74
CA GLU A 432 -36.68 -28.90 9.09
C GLU A 432 -37.59 -29.58 10.12
N ALA A 433 -37.01 -30.05 11.23
CA ALA A 433 -37.73 -30.64 12.34
C ALA A 433 -38.67 -29.65 13.05
N GLU A 434 -38.18 -28.43 13.33
CA GLU A 434 -39.00 -27.35 13.88
C GLU A 434 -40.16 -26.99 12.96
N TRP A 435 -39.90 -26.92 11.65
CA TRP A 435 -40.93 -26.63 10.65
C TRP A 435 -42.01 -27.72 10.64
N GLU A 436 -41.63 -29.00 10.57
CA GLU A 436 -42.61 -30.10 10.55
C GLU A 436 -43.41 -30.19 11.84
N TYR A 437 -42.73 -30.05 12.99
CA TYR A 437 -43.39 -30.04 14.29
C TYR A 437 -44.45 -28.93 14.37
N ALA A 438 -44.08 -27.72 13.93
CA ALA A 438 -44.95 -26.57 13.94
C ALA A 438 -46.09 -26.69 12.91
N ALA A 439 -45.84 -27.25 11.73
CA ALA A 439 -46.86 -27.48 10.70
C ALA A 439 -47.88 -28.54 11.12
N ARG A 440 -47.43 -29.63 11.75
CA ARG A 440 -48.30 -30.70 12.29
C ARG A 440 -49.11 -30.25 13.50
N ALA A 441 -48.53 -29.41 14.36
CA ALA A 441 -49.21 -28.84 15.53
C ALA A 441 -49.96 -29.90 16.38
N GLY A 442 -49.30 -31.05 16.60
CA GLY A 442 -49.84 -32.18 17.38
C GLY A 442 -50.67 -33.20 16.60
N THR A 443 -50.93 -32.98 15.31
CA THR A 443 -51.65 -33.94 14.45
C THR A 443 -50.72 -34.98 13.83
N THR A 444 -51.28 -36.15 13.50
CA THR A 444 -50.55 -37.27 12.87
C THR A 444 -51.04 -37.61 11.47
N THR A 445 -51.98 -36.82 10.94
CA THR A 445 -52.57 -36.94 9.61
C THR A 445 -51.57 -36.54 8.52
N GLU A 446 -51.89 -36.84 7.26
CA GLU A 446 -51.03 -36.48 6.11
C GLU A 446 -50.92 -34.96 5.90
N TRP A 447 -52.03 -34.24 6.05
CA TRP A 447 -52.09 -32.78 6.21
C TRP A 447 -52.66 -32.50 7.59
N TRP A 448 -52.26 -31.40 8.24
CA TRP A 448 -52.69 -31.14 9.62
C TRP A 448 -54.22 -31.09 9.81
N ILE A 449 -54.98 -30.85 8.74
CA ILE A 449 -56.44 -30.77 8.75
C ILE A 449 -57.16 -32.09 8.37
N CYS A 450 -56.53 -32.98 7.59
CA CYS A 450 -57.18 -34.15 7.01
C CYS A 450 -56.20 -35.22 6.50
N ASP A 451 -56.74 -36.41 6.22
CA ASP A 451 -56.11 -37.45 5.41
C ASP A 451 -56.68 -37.48 3.98
N ASP A 452 -56.21 -38.42 3.16
CA ASP A 452 -56.51 -38.55 1.72
C ASP A 452 -58.00 -38.61 1.35
N ASP A 453 -58.86 -39.09 2.25
CA ASP A 453 -60.29 -39.26 1.99
C ASP A 453 -61.13 -37.97 2.18
N HIS A 454 -60.52 -36.89 2.69
CA HIS A 454 -61.17 -35.60 2.97
C HIS A 454 -60.39 -34.38 2.43
N GLN A 455 -59.67 -34.54 1.32
CA GLN A 455 -58.83 -33.47 0.74
C GLN A 455 -59.60 -32.20 0.37
N GLU A 456 -60.94 -32.23 0.24
CA GLU A 456 -61.74 -31.02 0.04
C GLU A 456 -61.61 -30.00 1.19
N LEU A 457 -61.20 -30.43 2.39
CA LEU A 457 -60.91 -29.53 3.51
C LEU A 457 -59.71 -28.61 3.24
N LEU A 458 -58.79 -29.01 2.34
CA LEU A 458 -57.61 -28.25 1.97
C LEU A 458 -57.95 -26.90 1.33
N ALA A 459 -59.10 -26.81 0.65
CA ALA A 459 -59.61 -25.55 0.10
C ALA A 459 -59.80 -24.45 1.16
N THR A 460 -59.88 -24.81 2.45
CA THR A 460 -60.02 -23.88 3.57
C THR A 460 -58.73 -23.65 4.35
N ALA A 461 -57.66 -24.40 4.04
CA ALA A 461 -56.46 -24.49 4.85
C ALA A 461 -55.18 -24.09 4.12
N GLY A 462 -55.21 -23.95 2.79
CA GLY A 462 -54.03 -23.56 2.03
C GLY A 462 -54.33 -23.16 0.58
N ASN A 463 -53.47 -22.30 0.04
CA ASN A 463 -53.46 -21.94 -1.38
C ASN A 463 -52.65 -22.97 -2.17
N LEU A 464 -53.31 -23.79 -2.97
CA LEU A 464 -52.69 -24.88 -3.75
C LEU A 464 -53.05 -24.73 -5.22
N ALA A 465 -52.43 -25.51 -6.10
CA ALA A 465 -52.85 -25.54 -7.50
C ALA A 465 -54.31 -26.00 -7.58
N ASP A 466 -55.22 -25.11 -7.99
CA ASP A 466 -56.66 -25.36 -7.99
C ASP A 466 -57.29 -24.90 -9.32
N GLN A 467 -58.62 -24.84 -9.41
CA GLN A 467 -59.28 -24.36 -10.63
C GLN A 467 -59.04 -22.86 -10.91
N THR A 468 -58.76 -22.02 -9.93
CA THR A 468 -58.34 -20.64 -10.18
C THR A 468 -56.95 -20.60 -10.81
N GLY A 469 -56.02 -21.42 -10.33
CA GLY A 469 -54.70 -21.60 -10.95
C GLY A 469 -54.79 -22.07 -12.42
N VAL A 470 -55.65 -23.05 -12.71
CA VAL A 470 -55.87 -23.54 -14.09
C VAL A 470 -56.41 -22.44 -15.01
N LYS A 471 -57.37 -21.64 -14.55
CA LYS A 471 -57.88 -20.47 -15.31
C LYS A 471 -56.80 -19.43 -15.60
N ARG A 472 -55.73 -19.40 -14.79
CA ARG A 472 -54.56 -18.52 -14.93
C ARG A 472 -53.39 -19.18 -15.66
N GLY A 473 -53.55 -20.40 -16.18
CA GLY A 473 -52.59 -21.08 -17.04
C GLY A 473 -51.80 -22.21 -16.40
N LEU A 474 -52.12 -22.66 -15.17
CA LEU A 474 -51.57 -23.91 -14.65
C LEU A 474 -52.07 -25.11 -15.47
N ALA A 475 -51.18 -26.07 -15.72
CA ALA A 475 -51.51 -27.26 -16.50
C ALA A 475 -52.48 -28.22 -15.79
N GLN A 476 -52.45 -28.21 -14.45
CA GLN A 476 -53.28 -29.04 -13.58
C GLN A 476 -53.62 -28.26 -12.32
N GLY A 477 -54.74 -28.63 -11.70
CA GLY A 477 -55.18 -28.10 -10.43
C GLY A 477 -56.21 -29.03 -9.81
N GLU A 478 -56.38 -28.90 -8.51
CA GLU A 478 -57.36 -29.61 -7.71
C GLU A 478 -58.78 -29.27 -8.14
N LYS A 479 -59.74 -30.14 -7.81
CA LYS A 479 -61.13 -30.00 -8.30
C LYS A 479 -61.87 -28.80 -7.69
N TRP A 480 -61.40 -28.31 -6.55
CA TRP A 480 -61.98 -27.14 -5.89
C TRP A 480 -61.43 -25.84 -6.48
N ASP A 481 -62.07 -24.74 -6.09
CA ASP A 481 -61.77 -23.40 -6.55
C ASP A 481 -61.86 -22.46 -5.35
N ASP A 482 -60.72 -21.94 -4.89
CA ASP A 482 -60.66 -21.02 -3.76
C ASP A 482 -60.80 -19.55 -4.17
N GLY A 483 -60.70 -19.26 -5.47
CA GLY A 483 -60.81 -17.91 -6.03
C GLY A 483 -59.60 -17.01 -5.83
N GLU A 484 -58.55 -17.49 -5.15
CA GLU A 484 -57.39 -16.70 -4.75
C GLU A 484 -56.29 -16.69 -5.82
N GLY A 485 -55.51 -15.60 -5.85
CA GLY A 485 -54.41 -15.47 -6.79
C GLY A 485 -53.10 -16.04 -6.26
N PRO A 486 -52.18 -16.51 -7.12
CA PRO A 486 -50.85 -16.95 -6.69
C PRO A 486 -49.88 -15.77 -6.50
N PRO A 487 -49.09 -15.74 -5.41
CA PRO A 487 -49.48 -16.20 -4.07
C PRO A 487 -50.57 -15.30 -3.46
N ALA A 488 -51.29 -15.86 -2.50
CA ALA A 488 -52.36 -15.18 -1.77
C ALA A 488 -51.77 -14.27 -0.68
N ARG A 489 -52.62 -13.44 -0.07
CA ARG A 489 -52.25 -12.70 1.13
C ARG A 489 -52.00 -13.70 2.26
N VAL A 490 -50.96 -13.47 3.06
CA VAL A 490 -50.71 -14.32 4.22
C VAL A 490 -51.89 -14.27 5.18
N GLY A 491 -52.22 -15.41 5.78
CA GLY A 491 -53.34 -15.51 6.71
C GLY A 491 -54.73 -15.53 6.07
N SER A 492 -54.85 -15.69 4.75
CA SER A 492 -56.14 -15.85 4.07
C SER A 492 -56.85 -17.17 4.42
N TYR A 493 -56.09 -18.20 4.77
CA TYR A 493 -56.61 -19.54 5.09
C TYR A 493 -56.58 -19.82 6.59
N ARG A 494 -57.25 -20.90 7.01
CA ARG A 494 -57.31 -21.30 8.42
C ARG A 494 -55.91 -21.55 8.98
N ALA A 495 -55.70 -21.09 10.21
CA ALA A 495 -54.53 -21.48 10.98
C ALA A 495 -54.62 -22.94 11.43
N ASN A 496 -53.46 -23.58 11.56
CA ASN A 496 -53.33 -24.88 12.20
C ASN A 496 -53.51 -24.76 13.74
N PRO A 497 -53.55 -25.87 14.51
CA PRO A 497 -53.74 -25.83 15.97
C PRO A 497 -52.71 -25.01 16.77
N PHE A 498 -51.53 -24.71 16.21
CA PHE A 498 -50.54 -23.80 16.81
C PHE A 498 -50.73 -22.34 16.37
N GLY A 499 -51.80 -22.03 15.65
CA GLY A 499 -52.10 -20.67 15.21
C GLY A 499 -51.27 -20.20 14.01
N LEU A 500 -50.56 -21.11 13.32
CA LEU A 500 -49.77 -20.80 12.12
C LEU A 500 -50.62 -20.91 10.85
N HIS A 501 -50.51 -19.92 9.98
CA HIS A 501 -51.17 -19.91 8.68
C HIS A 501 -50.22 -20.37 7.59
N ASP A 502 -50.78 -20.80 6.45
CA ASP A 502 -50.04 -21.02 5.20
C ASP A 502 -48.94 -22.10 5.30
N THR A 503 -49.02 -23.00 6.29
CA THR A 503 -48.13 -24.18 6.38
C THR A 503 -48.48 -25.27 5.36
N ILE A 504 -49.60 -25.11 4.66
CA ILE A 504 -50.01 -25.89 3.50
C ILE A 504 -50.12 -24.89 2.33
N GLY A 505 -49.26 -24.99 1.34
CA GLY A 505 -49.33 -24.19 0.12
C GLY A 505 -48.78 -22.77 0.25
N ASN A 506 -49.35 -21.85 -0.53
CA ASN A 506 -48.91 -20.48 -0.77
C ASN A 506 -47.50 -20.37 -1.38
N VAL A 507 -46.42 -20.40 -0.60
CA VAL A 507 -45.05 -20.53 -1.11
C VAL A 507 -44.27 -21.61 -0.36
N TRP A 508 -43.31 -22.22 -1.05
CA TRP A 508 -42.34 -23.11 -0.42
C TRP A 508 -41.48 -22.33 0.56
N GLU A 509 -41.18 -22.93 1.71
CA GLU A 509 -40.46 -22.25 2.78
C GLU A 509 -39.07 -22.85 3.00
N TRP A 510 -38.04 -22.01 2.96
CA TRP A 510 -36.66 -22.40 3.27
C TRP A 510 -36.50 -22.88 4.72
N CYS A 511 -35.78 -24.00 4.88
CA CYS A 511 -35.25 -24.47 6.16
C CYS A 511 -33.72 -24.36 6.19
N GLU A 512 -33.14 -24.34 7.40
CA GLU A 512 -31.69 -24.25 7.62
C GLU A 512 -30.93 -25.49 7.07
N ASP A 513 -31.59 -26.64 7.05
CA ASP A 513 -31.03 -27.96 6.81
C ASP A 513 -30.42 -28.15 5.41
N SER A 514 -29.34 -28.94 5.37
CA SER A 514 -28.90 -29.60 4.15
C SER A 514 -29.91 -30.68 3.76
N TYR A 515 -30.24 -30.79 2.48
CA TYR A 515 -31.13 -31.85 2.01
C TYR A 515 -30.39 -33.20 2.00
N HIS A 516 -31.05 -34.24 2.51
CA HIS A 516 -30.58 -35.62 2.51
C HIS A 516 -31.66 -36.53 1.92
N ASP A 517 -31.28 -37.56 1.16
CA ASP A 517 -32.20 -38.43 0.42
C ASP A 517 -33.03 -39.37 1.31
N THR A 518 -32.75 -39.42 2.62
CA THR A 518 -33.50 -40.17 3.67
C THR A 518 -33.29 -39.49 5.03
N TYR A 519 -34.11 -39.84 6.03
CA TYR A 519 -33.90 -39.51 7.44
C TYR A 519 -32.96 -40.48 8.19
N GLY A 520 -32.25 -41.36 7.48
CA GLY A 520 -31.30 -42.29 8.09
C GLY A 520 -30.13 -41.54 8.76
N GLY A 521 -30.17 -41.42 10.08
CA GLY A 521 -29.17 -40.68 10.86
C GLY A 521 -29.52 -39.21 11.12
N ALA A 522 -30.77 -38.80 10.88
CA ALA A 522 -31.24 -37.45 11.19
C ALA A 522 -31.14 -37.14 12.71
N PRO A 523 -30.86 -35.87 13.09
CA PRO A 523 -30.91 -35.45 14.48
C PRO A 523 -32.30 -35.65 15.11
N ALA A 524 -32.34 -36.09 16.37
CA ALA A 524 -33.58 -36.34 17.10
C ALA A 524 -33.92 -35.25 18.15
N ASP A 525 -33.18 -34.14 18.15
CA ASP A 525 -33.24 -33.06 19.14
C ASP A 525 -33.77 -31.72 18.57
N GLY A 526 -34.31 -31.75 17.35
CA GLY A 526 -34.82 -30.58 16.65
C GLY A 526 -33.75 -29.65 16.07
N SER A 527 -32.45 -29.97 16.24
CA SER A 527 -31.37 -29.21 15.62
C SER A 527 -31.34 -29.40 14.09
N PRO A 528 -30.88 -28.40 13.32
CA PRO A 528 -30.80 -28.51 11.87
C PRO A 528 -29.70 -29.50 11.45
N TRP A 529 -30.01 -30.35 10.47
CA TRP A 529 -29.08 -31.30 9.88
C TRP A 529 -28.22 -30.62 8.81
N VAL A 530 -27.07 -30.08 9.23
CA VAL A 530 -26.18 -29.32 8.35
C VAL A 530 -24.94 -30.13 7.97
N GLU A 531 -24.75 -30.32 6.66
CA GLU A 531 -23.56 -30.91 6.05
C GLU A 531 -22.76 -29.86 5.26
N LYS A 532 -21.44 -29.85 5.42
CA LYS A 532 -20.53 -28.97 4.66
C LYS A 532 -20.48 -29.40 3.20
N GLY A 533 -20.78 -28.49 2.28
CA GLY A 533 -20.73 -28.77 0.84
C GLY A 533 -21.97 -29.48 0.31
N ALA A 534 -23.08 -29.48 1.06
CA ALA A 534 -24.34 -30.05 0.62
C ALA A 534 -24.80 -29.49 -0.73
N SER A 535 -25.32 -30.38 -1.58
CA SER A 535 -25.73 -30.06 -2.95
C SER A 535 -27.10 -29.36 -3.05
N GLY A 536 -27.82 -29.22 -1.94
CA GLY A 536 -29.11 -28.54 -1.87
C GLY A 536 -29.57 -28.32 -0.44
N ARG A 537 -30.57 -27.46 -0.30
CA ARG A 537 -31.25 -27.09 0.94
C ARG A 537 -32.69 -27.57 0.91
N VAL A 538 -33.28 -27.69 2.09
CA VAL A 538 -34.65 -28.19 2.25
C VAL A 538 -35.66 -27.06 2.07
N LEU A 539 -36.68 -27.34 1.26
CA LEU A 539 -37.94 -26.59 1.17
C LEU A 539 -39.10 -27.43 1.74
N ARG A 540 -40.07 -26.74 2.37
CA ARG A 540 -41.25 -27.33 3.01
C ARG A 540 -42.53 -26.60 2.64
N GLY A 541 -43.70 -27.23 2.83
CA GLY A 541 -45.02 -26.59 2.75
C GLY A 541 -45.79 -26.71 1.43
N GLY A 542 -45.10 -26.86 0.29
CA GLY A 542 -45.76 -26.77 -1.01
C GLY A 542 -45.90 -25.33 -1.48
N GLY A 543 -46.80 -25.06 -2.44
CA GLY A 543 -47.03 -23.70 -2.94
C GLY A 543 -48.30 -23.59 -3.76
N CYS A 544 -48.68 -22.37 -4.14
CA CYS A 544 -49.92 -22.04 -4.87
C CYS A 544 -50.03 -22.66 -6.28
N SER A 545 -48.96 -23.26 -6.80
CA SER A 545 -48.94 -24.01 -8.06
C SER A 545 -48.58 -25.49 -7.89
N VAL A 546 -48.66 -25.99 -6.66
CA VAL A 546 -48.39 -27.38 -6.28
C VAL A 546 -49.71 -28.07 -5.93
N LEU A 547 -49.90 -29.30 -6.43
CA LEU A 547 -51.05 -30.14 -6.07
C LEU A 547 -50.99 -30.55 -4.59
N ALA A 548 -52.13 -30.95 -4.01
CA ALA A 548 -52.26 -31.27 -2.59
C ALA A 548 -51.20 -32.25 -2.08
N VAL A 549 -50.89 -33.30 -2.85
CA VAL A 549 -49.87 -34.31 -2.50
C VAL A 549 -48.48 -33.72 -2.25
N GLY A 550 -48.16 -32.57 -2.87
CA GLY A 550 -46.92 -31.82 -2.70
C GLY A 550 -46.96 -30.79 -1.57
N ALA A 551 -48.01 -30.79 -0.74
CA ALA A 551 -48.18 -29.92 0.42
C ALA A 551 -48.51 -30.69 1.71
N ARG A 552 -48.30 -32.02 1.72
CA ARG A 552 -48.42 -32.85 2.95
C ARG A 552 -47.45 -32.36 4.01
N SER A 553 -47.77 -32.56 5.29
CA SER A 553 -46.91 -32.13 6.39
C SER A 553 -45.50 -32.74 6.33
N ALA A 554 -45.34 -33.95 5.77
CA ALA A 554 -44.06 -34.61 5.60
C ALA A 554 -43.31 -34.25 4.30
N ILE A 555 -43.90 -33.48 3.38
CA ILE A 555 -43.31 -33.25 2.04
C ILE A 555 -41.97 -32.51 2.11
N ARG A 556 -40.97 -33.03 1.41
CA ARG A 556 -39.65 -32.38 1.30
C ARG A 556 -39.38 -32.04 -0.16
N TYR A 557 -38.66 -30.96 -0.37
CA TYR A 557 -38.14 -30.65 -1.70
C TYR A 557 -36.70 -30.15 -1.61
N LYS A 558 -35.85 -30.65 -2.52
CA LYS A 558 -34.46 -30.23 -2.65
C LYS A 558 -34.37 -29.05 -3.60
N TYR A 559 -33.77 -27.96 -3.15
CA TYR A 559 -33.51 -26.81 -4.02
C TYR A 559 -32.09 -26.25 -3.81
N ALA A 560 -31.53 -25.62 -4.84
CA ALA A 560 -30.18 -25.07 -4.77
C ALA A 560 -30.15 -23.86 -3.83
N ALA A 561 -29.11 -23.72 -2.99
CA ALA A 561 -29.03 -22.64 -2.00
C ALA A 561 -29.12 -21.23 -2.61
N SER A 562 -28.58 -21.06 -3.82
CA SER A 562 -28.64 -19.81 -4.60
C SER A 562 -29.87 -19.71 -5.52
N GLY A 563 -30.69 -20.75 -5.57
CA GLY A 563 -31.89 -20.81 -6.40
C GLY A 563 -32.95 -19.82 -5.91
N ARG A 564 -33.68 -19.22 -6.85
CA ARG A 564 -34.80 -18.31 -6.61
C ARG A 564 -35.96 -18.75 -7.49
N ASP A 565 -37.16 -18.76 -6.94
CA ASP A 565 -38.36 -19.13 -7.67
C ASP A 565 -39.55 -18.26 -7.23
N ILE A 566 -40.53 -18.10 -8.13
CA ILE A 566 -41.72 -17.28 -7.92
C ILE A 566 -42.71 -17.87 -6.91
N ILE A 567 -42.45 -19.09 -6.44
CA ILE A 567 -43.19 -19.74 -5.35
C ILE A 567 -42.27 -20.18 -4.20
N VAL A 568 -41.07 -19.60 -4.05
CA VAL A 568 -40.14 -19.93 -2.96
C VAL A 568 -39.91 -18.68 -2.10
N GLY A 569 -40.32 -18.77 -0.83
CA GLY A 569 -40.24 -17.73 0.17
C GLY A 569 -39.62 -18.23 1.48
N VAL A 570 -40.01 -17.61 2.60
CA VAL A 570 -39.39 -17.87 3.90
C VAL A 570 -40.35 -17.63 5.06
N ARG A 571 -40.30 -18.50 6.06
CA ARG A 571 -40.89 -18.31 7.39
C ARG A 571 -39.80 -18.19 8.44
N PRO A 572 -39.61 -17.01 9.05
CA PRO A 572 -38.57 -16.81 10.05
C PRO A 572 -38.83 -17.56 11.35
N ALA A 573 -37.77 -18.01 12.01
CA ALA A 573 -37.79 -18.56 13.36
C ALA A 573 -36.78 -17.84 14.27
N ARG A 574 -36.86 -18.09 15.58
CA ARG A 574 -35.92 -17.60 16.58
C ARG A 574 -35.80 -18.61 17.72
N ALA A 575 -34.57 -18.95 18.08
CA ALA A 575 -34.31 -19.74 19.27
C ALA A 575 -34.61 -18.92 20.53
N ILE A 576 -35.09 -19.59 21.57
CA ILE A 576 -35.23 -19.01 22.91
C ILE A 576 -34.30 -19.76 23.86
N TYR A 577 -33.72 -19.04 24.81
CA TYR A 577 -32.89 -19.63 25.86
C TYR A 577 -33.66 -19.51 27.17
N ASN A 578 -33.75 -20.60 27.92
CA ASN A 578 -34.39 -20.60 29.22
C ASN A 578 -33.57 -19.70 30.17
N ALA A 579 -34.24 -18.89 30.99
CA ALA A 579 -33.54 -18.20 32.08
C ALA A 579 -33.13 -19.26 33.12
N GLU A 580 -31.84 -19.27 33.51
CA GLU A 580 -31.31 -20.13 34.58
C GLU A 580 -32.00 -19.89 35.93
#